data_AF-A0A497E2X8-F1
#
_entry.id   AF-A0A497E2X8-F1
#
_cell.length_a   1.000
_cell.length_b   1.000
_cell.length_c   1.000
_cell.angle_alpha   90.00
_cell.angle_beta   90.00
_cell.angle_gamma   90.00
#
_symmetry.space_group_name_H-M   'P 1'
#
loop_
_entity.id
_entity.type
_entity.pdbx_description
1 polymer ?
#
loop_
_entity_poly.entity_id
_entity_poly.type
_entity_poly.pdbx_seq_one_letter_code
_entity_poly.pdbx_strand_id
1 'polypeptide(L)'
;MRKKKVVILLGLVCALAAILATSAFAVDIEALIDLFITNPEAGTAKLIELAKTDPESVALVLAGVAERAPELADSIMLICLELVDTEPSAAALVINTIKDRAPEIGERIEMIAVAYGLEESYLKAASPVRP
;
A
#
# COMPACT_ATOMS: atom_id res chain seq x y z
N MET A 1 -8.04 -48.02 19.55
CA MET A 1 -6.82 -47.19 19.44
C MET A 1 -6.79 -46.22 18.24
N ARG A 2 -7.57 -46.41 17.16
CA ARG A 2 -7.52 -45.54 15.96
C ARG A 2 -8.09 -44.11 16.15
N LYS A 3 -9.12 -43.93 16.99
CA LYS A 3 -9.78 -42.62 17.18
C LYS A 3 -8.88 -41.57 17.88
N LYS A 4 -8.00 -41.99 18.80
CA LYS A 4 -7.08 -41.07 19.52
C LYS A 4 -6.01 -40.48 18.58
N LYS A 5 -5.54 -41.24 17.59
CA LYS A 5 -4.53 -40.77 16.63
C LYS A 5 -5.10 -39.69 15.69
N VAL A 6 -6.36 -39.81 15.29
CA VAL A 6 -7.02 -38.84 14.39
C VAL A 6 -7.25 -37.50 15.09
N VAL A 7 -7.66 -37.50 16.36
CA VAL A 7 -7.88 -36.26 17.13
C VAL A 7 -6.55 -35.52 17.39
N ILE A 8 -5.47 -36.26 17.64
CA ILE A 8 -4.14 -35.67 17.82
C ILE A 8 -3.61 -35.12 16.50
N LEU A 9 -3.81 -35.82 15.37
CA LEU A 9 -3.42 -35.32 14.05
C LEU A 9 -4.20 -34.06 13.68
N LEU A 10 -5.52 -34.03 13.94
CA LEU A 10 -6.38 -32.89 13.62
C LEU A 10 -6.04 -31.67 14.49
N GLY A 11 -5.75 -31.88 15.78
CA GLY A 11 -5.28 -30.83 16.67
C GLY A 11 -3.90 -30.27 16.27
N LEU A 12 -2.99 -31.13 15.81
CA LEU A 12 -1.69 -30.71 15.31
C LEU A 12 -1.79 -29.93 13.99
N VAL A 13 -2.73 -30.32 13.10
CA VAL A 13 -3.01 -29.59 11.85
C VAL A 13 -3.65 -28.24 12.13
N CYS A 14 -4.59 -28.13 13.08
CA CYS A 14 -5.13 -26.84 13.49
C CYS A 14 -4.10 -25.95 14.20
N ALA A 15 -3.20 -26.54 14.99
CA ALA A 15 -2.09 -25.80 15.59
C ALA A 15 -1.07 -25.33 14.53
N LEU A 16 -0.78 -26.15 13.50
CA LEU A 16 0.05 -25.73 12.37
C LEU A 16 -0.62 -24.66 11.50
N ALA A 17 -1.93 -24.76 11.28
CA ALA A 17 -2.72 -23.77 10.55
C ALA A 17 -2.79 -22.44 11.32
N ALA A 18 -2.80 -22.48 12.66
CA ALA A 18 -2.70 -21.30 13.51
C ALA A 18 -1.29 -20.67 13.55
N ILE A 19 -0.23 -21.43 13.22
CA ILE A 19 1.13 -20.89 13.07
C ILE A 19 1.34 -20.30 11.66
N LEU A 20 0.58 -20.79 10.66
CA LEU A 20 0.46 -20.19 9.32
C LEU A 20 -0.43 -18.94 9.29
N ALA A 21 -1.15 -18.63 10.37
CA ALA A 21 -1.56 -17.25 10.66
C ALA A 21 -0.29 -16.49 11.09
N THR A 22 0.61 -16.31 10.13
CA THR A 22 1.78 -15.47 10.21
C THR A 22 1.37 -14.17 10.88
N SER A 23 2.04 -13.89 11.99
CA SER A 23 2.06 -12.60 12.69
C SER A 23 1.80 -11.46 11.72
N ALA A 24 0.58 -10.93 11.76
CA ALA A 24 0.25 -9.60 11.27
C ALA A 24 1.08 -8.63 12.10
N PHE A 25 2.33 -8.39 11.69
CA PHE A 25 3.00 -7.15 12.05
C PHE A 25 2.17 -6.07 11.36
N ALA A 26 1.26 -5.45 12.10
CA ALA A 26 0.53 -4.30 11.62
C ALA A 26 1.58 -3.29 11.13
N VAL A 27 1.45 -2.86 9.87
CA VAL A 27 2.34 -1.86 9.30
C VAL A 27 2.16 -0.58 10.12
N ASP A 28 3.26 -0.07 10.66
CA ASP A 28 3.26 1.21 11.38
C ASP A 28 3.27 2.35 10.35
N ILE A 29 2.06 2.80 9.98
CA ILE A 29 1.83 3.84 8.98
C ILE A 29 2.52 5.14 9.38
N GLU A 30 2.43 5.53 10.66
CA GLU A 30 3.02 6.77 11.15
C GLU A 30 4.55 6.73 11.07
N ALA A 31 5.17 5.62 11.50
CA ALA A 31 6.62 5.45 11.38
C ALA A 31 7.09 5.46 9.92
N LEU A 32 6.29 4.94 8.98
CA LEU A 32 6.63 4.98 7.55
C LEU A 32 6.45 6.38 6.95
N ILE A 33 5.43 7.14 7.37
CA ILE A 33 5.29 8.55 6.99
C ILE A 33 6.50 9.34 7.46
N ASP A 34 6.88 9.22 8.74
CA ASP A 34 8.02 9.93 9.32
C ASP A 34 9.34 9.54 8.63
N LEU A 35 9.51 8.24 8.33
CA LEU A 35 10.66 7.76 7.57
C LEU A 35 10.70 8.39 6.19
N PHE A 36 9.58 8.44 5.47
CA PHE A 36 9.52 9.01 4.13
C PHE A 36 9.84 10.51 4.14
N ILE A 37 9.30 11.25 5.11
CA ILE A 37 9.55 12.68 5.24
C ILE A 37 11.04 12.95 5.56
N THR A 38 11.63 12.14 6.44
CA THR A 38 13.02 12.32 6.89
C THR A 38 14.04 11.79 5.87
N ASN A 39 13.70 10.70 5.17
CA ASN A 39 14.54 10.03 4.19
C ASN A 39 13.68 9.43 3.05
N PRO A 40 13.32 10.24 2.05
CA PRO A 40 12.45 9.81 0.95
C PRO A 40 13.00 8.61 0.15
N GLU A 41 14.32 8.50 0.00
CA GLU A 41 14.94 7.39 -0.72
C GLU A 41 14.69 6.05 0.01
N ALA A 42 14.96 6.01 1.32
CA ALA A 42 14.70 4.83 2.14
C ALA A 42 13.21 4.51 2.25
N GLY A 43 12.36 5.54 2.34
CA GLY A 43 10.91 5.39 2.31
C GLY A 43 10.41 4.79 1.00
N THR A 44 10.91 5.29 -0.14
CA THR A 44 10.54 4.83 -1.48
C THR A 44 10.82 3.34 -1.66
N ALA A 45 12.03 2.88 -1.36
CA ALA A 45 12.40 1.48 -1.51
C ALA A 45 11.48 0.54 -0.71
N LYS A 46 11.15 0.91 0.53
CA LYS A 46 10.22 0.15 1.37
C LYS A 46 8.80 0.14 0.83
N LEU A 47 8.30 1.29 0.37
CA LEU A 47 6.92 1.41 -0.10
C LEU A 47 6.70 0.64 -1.42
N ILE A 48 7.68 0.61 -2.32
CA ILE A 48 7.61 -0.19 -3.55
C ILE A 48 7.57 -1.69 -3.25
N GLU A 49 8.37 -2.18 -2.29
CA GLU A 49 8.27 -3.57 -1.85
C GLU A 49 6.93 -3.86 -1.18
N LEU A 50 6.47 -2.96 -0.29
CA LEU A 50 5.23 -3.11 0.45
C LEU A 50 4.00 -3.14 -0.48
N ALA A 51 4.01 -2.38 -1.57
CA ALA A 51 2.87 -2.30 -2.51
C ALA A 51 2.46 -3.66 -3.09
N LYS A 52 3.39 -4.62 -3.18
CA LYS A 52 3.13 -5.97 -3.69
C LYS A 52 2.34 -6.84 -2.70
N THR A 53 2.42 -6.52 -1.41
CA THR A 53 1.81 -7.33 -0.34
C THR A 53 0.70 -6.59 0.41
N ASP A 54 0.78 -5.26 0.48
CA ASP A 54 -0.14 -4.40 1.21
C ASP A 54 -0.23 -2.99 0.55
N PRO A 55 -0.92 -2.87 -0.60
CA PRO A 55 -1.08 -1.61 -1.30
C PRO A 55 -1.95 -0.60 -0.53
N GLU A 56 -2.81 -1.06 0.39
CA GLU A 56 -3.65 -0.19 1.21
C GLU A 56 -2.80 0.63 2.20
N SER A 57 -1.86 -0.03 2.88
CA SER A 57 -0.90 0.66 3.75
C SER A 57 -0.04 1.67 2.98
N VAL A 58 0.40 1.34 1.76
CA VAL A 58 1.15 2.28 0.90
C VAL A 58 0.30 3.51 0.56
N ALA A 59 -0.97 3.32 0.23
CA ALA A 59 -1.90 4.41 -0.06
C ALA A 59 -2.08 5.33 1.15
N LEU A 60 -2.25 4.76 2.36
CA LEU A 60 -2.36 5.53 3.59
C LEU A 60 -1.09 6.32 3.92
N VAL A 61 0.09 5.70 3.74
CA VAL A 61 1.38 6.38 3.95
C VAL A 61 1.54 7.54 2.98
N LEU A 62 1.42 7.31 1.67
CA LEU A 62 1.65 8.35 0.67
C LEU A 62 0.63 9.49 0.75
N ALA A 63 -0.63 9.19 1.08
CA ALA A 63 -1.61 10.23 1.34
C ALA A 63 -1.29 11.02 2.62
N GLY A 64 -0.77 10.37 3.67
CA GLY A 64 -0.28 11.04 4.87
C GLY A 64 0.93 11.94 4.60
N VAL A 65 1.87 11.50 3.75
CA VAL A 65 2.99 12.33 3.30
C VAL A 65 2.48 13.52 2.48
N ALA A 66 1.56 13.31 1.54
CA ALA A 66 1.00 14.39 0.72
C ALA A 66 0.33 15.49 1.57
N GLU A 67 -0.37 15.09 2.64
CA GLU A 67 -1.04 16.03 3.55
C GLU A 67 -0.03 16.81 4.44
N ARG A 68 1.05 16.16 4.88
CA ARG A 68 1.97 16.73 5.88
C ARG A 68 3.22 17.39 5.30
N ALA A 69 3.65 16.94 4.14
CA ALA A 69 4.87 17.35 3.45
C ALA A 69 4.60 17.53 1.94
N PRO A 70 3.74 18.48 1.55
CA PRO A 70 3.34 18.70 0.15
C PRO A 70 4.52 18.99 -0.78
N GLU A 71 5.64 19.50 -0.25
CA GLU A 71 6.91 19.68 -0.98
C GLU A 71 7.51 18.37 -1.52
N LEU A 72 7.10 17.22 -0.99
CA LEU A 72 7.51 15.88 -1.45
C LEU A 72 6.61 15.32 -2.55
N ALA A 73 5.68 16.11 -3.10
CA ALA A 73 4.76 15.67 -4.15
C ALA A 73 5.46 15.03 -5.36
N ASP A 74 6.65 15.53 -5.75
CA ASP A 74 7.41 14.97 -6.87
C ASP A 74 7.94 13.56 -6.55
N SER A 75 8.37 13.32 -5.30
CA SER A 75 8.78 12.00 -4.85
C SER A 75 7.60 11.02 -4.82
N ILE A 76 6.43 11.46 -4.36
CA ILE A 76 5.20 10.66 -4.38
C ILE A 76 4.82 10.32 -5.82
N MET A 77 4.88 11.31 -6.71
CA MET A 77 4.60 11.11 -8.13
C MET A 77 5.50 10.04 -8.75
N LEU A 78 6.81 10.08 -8.50
CA LEU A 78 7.74 9.07 -9.02
C LEU A 78 7.38 7.66 -8.56
N ILE A 79 6.95 7.50 -7.30
CA ILE A 79 6.48 6.22 -6.79
C ILE A 79 5.21 5.78 -7.50
N CYS A 80 4.24 6.69 -7.68
CA CYS A 80 3.04 6.37 -8.42
C CYS A 80 3.36 5.90 -9.85
N LEU A 81 4.31 6.54 -10.54
CA LEU A 81 4.72 6.12 -11.89
C LEU A 81 5.38 4.73 -11.90
N GLU A 82 6.27 4.45 -10.95
CA GLU A 82 6.83 3.09 -10.79
C GLU A 82 5.72 2.05 -10.53
N LEU A 83 4.71 2.41 -9.75
CA LEU A 83 3.54 1.56 -9.52
C LEU A 83 2.68 1.41 -10.78
N VAL A 84 2.60 2.41 -11.67
CA VAL A 84 1.91 2.24 -12.96
C VAL A 84 2.55 1.10 -13.77
N ASP A 85 3.88 1.00 -13.77
CA ASP A 85 4.60 -0.02 -14.53
C ASP A 85 4.54 -1.41 -13.88
N THR A 86 4.46 -1.47 -12.55
CA THR A 86 4.61 -2.72 -11.79
C THR A 86 3.29 -3.26 -11.23
N GLU A 87 2.44 -2.40 -10.69
CA GLU A 87 1.17 -2.72 -10.02
C GLU A 87 0.11 -1.62 -10.26
N PRO A 88 -0.47 -1.50 -11.48
CA PRO A 88 -1.35 -0.38 -11.85
C PRO A 88 -2.57 -0.19 -10.93
N SER A 89 -3.11 -1.30 -10.41
CA SER A 89 -4.21 -1.27 -9.43
C SER A 89 -3.79 -0.58 -8.12
N ALA A 90 -2.55 -0.81 -7.66
CA ALA A 90 -2.00 -0.14 -6.49
C ALA A 90 -1.76 1.35 -6.77
N ALA A 91 -1.24 1.70 -7.95
CA ALA A 91 -1.07 3.10 -8.36
C ALA A 91 -2.41 3.85 -8.30
N ALA A 92 -3.47 3.28 -8.86
CA ALA A 92 -4.81 3.88 -8.82
C ALA A 92 -5.37 4.02 -7.40
N LEU A 93 -5.17 3.02 -6.55
CA LEU A 93 -5.57 3.06 -5.14
C LEU A 93 -4.86 4.20 -4.39
N VAL A 94 -3.54 4.31 -4.57
CA VAL A 94 -2.73 5.38 -3.98
C VAL A 94 -3.22 6.75 -4.45
N ILE A 95 -3.38 6.94 -5.77
CA ILE A 95 -3.82 8.22 -6.34
C ILE A 95 -5.19 8.64 -5.80
N ASN A 96 -6.16 7.73 -5.78
CA ASN A 96 -7.49 8.04 -5.27
C ASN A 96 -7.48 8.33 -3.77
N THR A 97 -6.62 7.66 -3.00
CA THR A 97 -6.45 7.93 -1.56
C THR A 97 -5.79 9.28 -1.31
N ILE A 98 -4.80 9.65 -2.12
CA ILE A 98 -4.19 10.99 -2.07
C ILE A 98 -5.23 12.05 -2.47
N LYS A 99 -6.03 11.83 -3.51
CA LYS A 99 -7.07 12.80 -3.91
C LYS A 99 -8.10 13.05 -2.81
N ASP A 100 -8.45 12.03 -2.03
CA ASP A 100 -9.39 12.16 -0.91
C ASP A 100 -8.83 13.05 0.21
N ARG A 101 -7.51 13.00 0.46
CA ARG A 101 -6.85 13.69 1.58
C ARG A 101 -6.11 14.99 1.21
N ALA A 102 -5.54 15.04 0.01
CA ALA A 102 -4.77 16.15 -0.55
C ALA A 102 -5.16 16.35 -2.04
N PRO A 103 -6.35 16.92 -2.32
CA PRO A 103 -6.94 16.95 -3.66
C PRO A 103 -6.04 17.56 -4.74
N GLU A 104 -5.42 18.71 -4.46
CA GLU A 104 -4.58 19.42 -5.45
C GLU A 104 -3.36 18.57 -5.88
N ILE A 105 -2.75 17.86 -4.94
CA ILE A 105 -1.63 16.95 -5.22
C ILE A 105 -2.13 15.71 -5.96
N GLY A 106 -3.22 15.12 -5.49
CA GLY A 106 -3.80 13.91 -6.08
C GLY A 106 -4.25 14.11 -7.53
N GLU A 107 -4.92 15.23 -7.83
CA GLU A 107 -5.36 15.58 -9.19
C GLU A 107 -4.16 15.79 -10.13
N ARG A 108 -3.11 16.46 -9.65
CA ARG A 108 -1.87 16.64 -10.40
C ARG A 108 -1.20 15.30 -10.71
N ILE A 109 -1.10 14.41 -9.72
CA ILE A 109 -0.50 13.08 -9.90
C ILE A 109 -1.34 12.24 -10.85
N GLU A 110 -2.67 12.25 -10.71
CA GLU A 110 -3.58 11.54 -11.63
C GLU A 110 -3.35 11.94 -13.08
N MET A 111 -3.36 13.25 -13.36
CA MET A 111 -3.16 13.77 -14.71
C MET A 111 -1.85 13.26 -15.31
N ILE A 112 -0.77 13.24 -14.53
CA ILE A 112 0.55 12.78 -14.98
C ILE A 112 0.58 11.27 -15.14
N ALA A 113 0.01 10.51 -14.20
CA ALA A 113 -0.05 9.05 -14.27
C ALA A 113 -0.87 8.56 -15.47
N VAL A 114 -2.01 9.20 -15.76
CA VAL A 114 -2.81 8.90 -16.95
C VAL A 114 -2.05 9.24 -18.23
N ALA A 115 -1.37 10.39 -18.27
CA ALA A 115 -0.52 10.75 -19.40
C ALA A 115 0.67 9.79 -19.59
N TYR A 116 1.17 9.21 -18.49
CA TYR A 116 2.24 8.21 -18.50
C TYR A 116 1.76 6.83 -18.98
N GLY A 117 0.50 6.48 -18.75
CA GLY A 117 -0.08 5.23 -19.25
C GLY A 117 -1.05 4.52 -18.31
N LEU A 118 -1.38 5.09 -17.13
CA LEU A 118 -2.38 4.51 -16.25
C LEU A 118 -3.77 4.59 -16.89
N GLU A 119 -4.38 3.44 -17.15
CA GLU A 119 -5.74 3.41 -17.69
C GLU A 119 -6.76 3.96 -16.67
N GLU A 120 -7.69 4.80 -17.14
CA GLU A 120 -8.77 5.33 -16.31
C GLU A 120 -9.67 4.24 -15.68
N SER A 121 -9.67 3.04 -16.26
CA SER A 121 -10.40 1.87 -15.75
C SER A 121 -9.95 1.50 -14.32
N TYR A 122 -8.64 1.58 -14.03
CA TYR A 122 -8.09 1.34 -12.71
C TYR A 122 -8.55 2.40 -11.70
N LEU A 123 -8.50 3.68 -12.09
CA LEU A 123 -8.95 4.79 -11.24
C LEU A 123 -10.44 4.70 -10.92
N LYS A 124 -11.27 4.25 -11.87
CA LYS A 124 -12.72 4.05 -11.64
C LYS A 124 -13.01 2.84 -10.74
N ALA A 125 -12.16 1.82 -10.77
CA ALA A 125 -12.31 0.61 -9.96
C ALA A 125 -11.79 0.78 -8.53
N ALA A 126 -10.77 1.62 -8.33
CA ALA A 126 -10.16 1.83 -7.02
C ALA A 126 -10.99 2.79 -6.16
N SER A 127 -11.31 2.38 -4.92
CA SER A 127 -11.92 3.27 -3.93
C SER A 127 -10.86 3.76 -2.95
N PRO A 128 -10.87 5.04 -2.53
CA PRO A 128 -9.91 5.56 -1.55
C PRO A 128 -9.90 4.74 -0.26
N VAL A 129 -8.71 4.51 0.30
CA VAL A 129 -8.57 3.87 1.62
C VAL A 129 -8.87 4.90 2.70
N ARG A 130 -9.75 4.55 3.64
CA ARG A 130 -10.07 5.38 4.81
C ARG A 130 -9.37 4.79 6.05
N PRO A 131 -8.79 5.62 6.93
CA PRO A 131 -8.17 5.17 8.17
C PRO A 131 -9.18 4.58 9.17
#